data_AF-A0A355B1E9-F1
#
_entry.id   AF-A0A355B1E9-F1
#
_cell.length_a   1.000
_cell.length_b   1.000
_cell.length_c   1.000
_cell.angle_alpha   90.00
_cell.angle_beta   90.00
_cell.angle_gamma   90.00
#
_symmetry.space_group_name_H-M   'P 1'
#
loop_
_entity.id
_entity.type
_entity.pdbx_description
1 polymer ?
#
loop_
_entity_poly.entity_id
_entity_poly.type
_entity_poly.pdbx_seq_one_letter_code
_entity_poly.pdbx_strand_id
1 'polypeptide(L)'
;MAKRIALSFARGGTLTADLLEVKAPFTCDLISRQLPAKGPVFHARWTGRECFLPVKLQEKPDRENAQFVMSRGEVMYWREFERDYGPHEMVGTEVIAFFYGPEYLRGEWRGYERANVFAQIPQAKWELMEEIGTRIWREGSEEMEVRLIRPGWRTAPKPPRKKASRVRKKIG
;
A
#
# COMPACT_ATOMS: atom_id res chain seq x y z
N MET A 1 3.18 22.20 -6.65
CA MET A 1 2.31 21.40 -5.75
C MET A 1 2.88 20.00 -5.71
N ALA A 2 3.00 19.39 -4.53
CA ALA A 2 3.42 17.99 -4.42
C ALA A 2 2.36 17.08 -5.04
N LYS A 3 2.80 16.11 -5.85
CA LYS A 3 1.92 15.07 -6.39
C LYS A 3 1.39 14.20 -5.27
N ARG A 4 0.20 13.64 -5.47
CA ARG A 4 -0.45 12.73 -4.53
C ARG A 4 -0.92 11.47 -5.22
N ILE A 5 -0.94 10.36 -4.48
CA ILE A 5 -1.57 9.11 -4.90
C ILE A 5 -2.77 8.80 -4.00
N ALA A 6 -3.73 8.08 -4.54
CA ALA A 6 -4.86 7.52 -3.83
C ALA A 6 -4.76 6.00 -3.81
N LEU A 7 -4.92 5.39 -2.63
CA LEU A 7 -5.04 3.95 -2.41
C LEU A 7 -6.51 3.69 -2.05
N SER A 8 -7.27 3.09 -2.98
CA SER A 8 -8.71 2.84 -2.82
C SER A 8 -8.98 1.36 -2.65
N PHE A 9 -9.84 1.00 -1.70
CA PHE A 9 -10.07 -0.38 -1.28
C PHE A 9 -11.52 -0.79 -1.60
N ALA A 10 -11.72 -1.99 -2.14
CA ALA A 10 -13.04 -2.46 -2.60
C ALA A 10 -14.07 -2.62 -1.47
N ARG A 11 -13.65 -2.96 -0.25
CA ARG A 11 -14.53 -2.97 0.95
C ARG A 11 -14.70 -1.59 1.56
N GLY A 12 -14.16 -0.55 0.92
CA GLY A 12 -14.28 0.85 1.28
C GLY A 12 -13.06 1.42 1.96
N GLY A 13 -12.95 2.74 1.83
CA GLY A 13 -11.83 3.54 2.29
C GLY A 13 -10.97 3.99 1.13
N THR A 14 -10.52 5.25 1.18
CA THR A 14 -9.50 5.78 0.29
C THR A 14 -8.48 6.52 1.14
N LEU A 15 -7.24 6.04 1.12
CA LEU A 15 -6.11 6.73 1.69
C LEU A 15 -5.49 7.61 0.60
N THR A 16 -5.00 8.78 1.00
CA THR A 16 -4.26 9.67 0.11
C THR A 16 -2.86 9.81 0.68
N ALA A 17 -1.82 9.71 -0.15
CA ALA A 17 -0.44 9.89 0.26
C ALA A 17 0.24 10.98 -0.57
N ASP A 18 1.04 11.80 0.09
CA ASP A 18 1.88 12.84 -0.51
C ASP A 18 3.18 12.22 -1.01
N LEU A 19 3.50 12.42 -2.28
CA LEU A 19 4.76 11.93 -2.85
C LEU A 19 5.95 12.71 -2.28
N LEU A 20 6.98 11.98 -1.89
CA LEU A 20 8.22 12.53 -1.33
C LEU A 20 9.19 12.93 -2.46
N GLU A 21 8.73 13.79 -3.38
CA GLU A 21 9.45 14.15 -4.61
C GLU A 21 10.85 14.78 -4.35
N VAL A 22 11.10 15.28 -3.14
CA VAL A 22 12.43 15.80 -2.73
C VAL A 22 13.37 14.68 -2.27
N LYS A 23 12.84 13.64 -1.59
CA LYS A 23 13.66 12.55 -1.03
C LYS A 23 13.84 11.39 -2.00
N ALA A 24 12.84 11.12 -2.83
CA ALA A 24 12.81 10.02 -3.79
C ALA A 24 12.31 10.48 -5.18
N PRO A 25 12.93 11.49 -5.82
CA PRO A 25 12.48 12.04 -7.09
C PRO A 25 12.31 11.00 -8.20
N PHE A 26 13.27 10.08 -8.36
CA PHE A 26 13.25 9.11 -9.45
C PHE A 26 12.18 8.04 -9.24
N THR A 27 12.07 7.51 -8.02
CA THR A 27 11.04 6.56 -7.61
C THR A 27 9.65 7.17 -7.77
N CYS A 28 9.47 8.41 -7.32
CA CYS A 28 8.19 9.12 -7.45
C CYS A 28 7.78 9.30 -8.91
N ASP A 29 8.70 9.70 -9.77
CA ASP A 29 8.44 9.94 -11.19
C ASP A 29 8.11 8.64 -11.93
N LEU A 30 8.93 7.59 -11.78
CA LEU A 30 8.73 6.30 -12.41
C LEU A 30 7.42 5.63 -12.00
N ILE A 31 7.11 5.61 -10.71
CA ILE A 31 5.85 5.04 -10.22
C ILE A 31 4.69 5.87 -10.76
N SER A 32 4.75 7.20 -10.67
CA SER A 32 3.64 8.07 -11.10
C SER A 32 3.26 7.90 -12.58
N ARG A 33 4.23 7.62 -13.45
CA ARG A 33 4.00 7.39 -14.90
C ARG A 33 3.34 6.06 -15.20
N GLN A 34 3.49 5.08 -14.32
CA GLN A 34 3.04 3.71 -14.52
C GLN A 34 1.77 3.37 -13.73
N LEU A 35 1.32 4.26 -12.83
CA LEU A 35 0.00 4.18 -12.24
C LEU A 35 -1.10 4.42 -13.30
N PRO A 36 -2.26 3.74 -13.22
CA PRO A 36 -2.75 3.00 -12.06
C PRO A 36 -2.23 1.56 -11.92
N ALA A 37 -2.10 1.09 -10.68
CA ALA A 37 -1.86 -0.31 -10.36
C ALA A 37 -3.05 -0.86 -9.57
N LYS A 38 -3.52 -2.06 -9.90
CA LYS A 38 -4.73 -2.65 -9.32
C LYS A 38 -4.55 -4.14 -9.10
N GLY A 39 -5.01 -4.64 -7.95
CA GLY A 39 -4.94 -6.07 -7.64
C GLY A 39 -5.30 -6.37 -6.18
N PRO A 40 -5.11 -7.63 -5.75
CA PRO A 40 -5.32 -8.00 -4.35
C PRO A 40 -4.26 -7.37 -3.44
N VAL A 41 -4.68 -6.72 -2.36
CA VAL A 41 -3.81 -6.29 -1.27
C VAL A 41 -3.76 -7.37 -0.19
N PHE A 42 -2.57 -7.67 0.28
CA PHE A 42 -2.30 -8.70 1.28
C PHE A 42 -1.69 -8.08 2.53
N HIS A 43 -1.87 -8.76 3.66
CA HIS A 43 -1.16 -8.43 4.89
C HIS A 43 0.19 -9.15 4.95
N ALA A 44 1.26 -8.45 5.31
CA ALA A 44 2.58 -9.06 5.44
C ALA A 44 2.61 -10.05 6.61
N ARG A 45 3.35 -11.16 6.43
CA ARG A 45 3.58 -12.15 7.50
C ARG A 45 4.82 -11.82 8.34
N TRP A 46 5.85 -11.24 7.71
CA TRP A 46 7.18 -11.10 8.30
C TRP A 46 7.43 -9.73 8.92
N THR A 47 6.91 -8.68 8.28
CA THR A 47 7.11 -7.28 8.69
C THR A 47 6.12 -6.81 9.75
N GLY A 48 5.01 -7.51 9.98
CA GLY A 48 3.98 -7.06 10.92
C GLY A 48 2.97 -6.13 10.26
N ARG A 49 2.81 -4.89 10.74
CA ARG A 49 1.78 -3.92 10.34
C ARG A 49 1.98 -3.29 8.95
N GLU A 50 2.10 -4.14 7.95
CA GLU A 50 2.31 -3.83 6.55
C GLU A 50 1.20 -4.46 5.69
N CYS A 51 0.70 -3.70 4.72
CA CYS A 51 -0.18 -4.21 3.67
C CYS A 51 0.42 -3.90 2.31
N PHE A 52 0.51 -4.90 1.44
CA PHE A 52 1.22 -4.80 0.17
C PHE A 52 0.33 -5.23 -1.01
N LEU A 53 0.48 -4.51 -2.12
CA LEU A 53 -0.07 -4.83 -3.43
C LEU A 53 1.08 -5.28 -4.32
N PRO A 54 1.07 -6.53 -4.82
CA PRO A 54 1.96 -6.94 -5.89
C PRO A 54 1.75 -6.07 -7.12
N VAL A 55 2.84 -5.56 -7.69
CA VAL A 55 2.83 -4.78 -8.92
C VAL A 55 3.82 -5.37 -9.91
N LYS A 56 3.74 -4.93 -11.16
CA LYS A 56 4.73 -5.26 -12.19
C LYS A 56 5.00 -4.00 -13.02
N LEU A 57 6.03 -3.26 -12.64
CA LEU A 57 6.41 -2.04 -13.36
C LEU A 57 7.24 -2.44 -14.60
N GLN A 58 7.01 -1.74 -15.70
CA GLN A 58 7.82 -1.86 -16.92
C GLN A 58 9.23 -1.31 -16.68
N GLU A 59 9.31 -0.17 -15.99
CA GLU A 59 10.55 0.45 -15.57
C GLU A 59 10.62 0.48 -14.05
N LYS A 60 11.65 -0.15 -13.49
CA LYS A 60 11.76 -0.39 -12.05
C LYS A 60 12.74 0.61 -11.43
N PRO A 61 12.34 1.40 -10.44
CA PRO A 61 13.25 2.27 -9.70
C PRO A 61 14.43 1.50 -9.08
N ASP A 62 15.63 2.08 -9.15
CA ASP A 62 16.78 1.67 -8.34
C ASP A 62 16.60 2.09 -6.87
N ARG A 63 17.46 1.61 -5.97
CA ARG A 63 17.39 1.97 -4.54
C ARG A 63 17.52 3.48 -4.33
N GLU A 64 16.53 4.08 -3.69
CA GLU A 64 16.44 5.52 -3.45
C GLU A 64 15.59 5.79 -2.20
N ASN A 65 16.05 6.65 -1.28
CA ASN A 65 15.43 6.82 0.05
C ASN A 65 15.12 5.48 0.72
N ALA A 66 16.06 4.53 0.60
CA ALA A 66 15.86 3.16 1.01
C ALA A 66 16.00 2.98 2.53
N GLN A 67 14.98 2.44 3.18
CA GLN A 67 14.89 2.29 4.63
C GLN A 67 14.53 0.85 5.01
N PHE A 68 14.94 0.45 6.22
CA PHE A 68 14.54 -0.84 6.83
C PHE A 68 13.72 -0.65 8.11
N VAL A 69 13.66 0.57 8.65
CA VAL A 69 12.78 0.94 9.76
C VAL A 69 11.67 1.78 9.17
N MET A 70 10.45 1.29 9.27
CA MET A 70 9.29 1.88 8.63
C MET A 70 8.46 2.60 9.68
N SER A 71 8.04 3.82 9.37
CA SER A 71 7.18 4.63 10.20
C SER A 71 5.72 4.50 9.81
N ARG A 72 4.83 4.82 10.74
CA ARG A 72 3.39 4.83 10.48
C ARG A 72 3.06 5.82 9.35
N GLY A 73 2.32 5.33 8.36
CA GLY A 73 1.85 6.09 7.20
C GLY A 73 2.83 6.09 6.03
N GLU A 74 4.03 5.53 6.15
CA GLU A 74 4.93 5.43 5.02
C GLU A 74 4.37 4.48 3.96
N VAL A 75 4.60 4.86 2.70
CA VAL A 75 4.31 4.06 1.53
C VAL A 75 5.62 3.79 0.82
N MET A 76 5.89 2.52 0.55
CA MET A 76 7.14 2.06 -0.02
C MET A 76 6.93 1.32 -1.34
N TYR A 77 8.00 1.29 -2.11
CA TYR A 77 8.19 0.39 -3.23
C TYR A 77 9.35 -0.56 -2.91
N TRP A 78 9.09 -1.85 -3.04
CA TRP A 78 10.12 -2.87 -2.90
C TRP A 78 10.08 -3.79 -4.10
N ARG A 79 11.26 -4.20 -4.54
CA ARG A 79 11.47 -5.30 -5.47
C ARG A 79 12.59 -6.16 -4.93
N GLU A 80 12.73 -7.38 -5.42
CA GLU A 80 13.97 -8.11 -5.25
C GLU A 80 15.09 -7.31 -5.94
N PHE A 81 15.96 -6.72 -5.12
CA PHE A 81 17.10 -5.93 -5.57
C PHE A 81 18.35 -6.79 -5.76
N GLU A 82 18.46 -7.93 -5.07
CA GLU A 82 19.68 -8.72 -5.01
C GLU A 82 19.68 -9.93 -5.96
N ARG A 83 18.55 -10.19 -6.61
CA ARG A 83 18.43 -11.20 -7.66
C ARG A 83 17.55 -10.68 -8.79
N ASP A 84 18.06 -10.80 -10.01
CA ASP A 84 17.22 -10.68 -11.19
C ASP A 84 16.58 -12.05 -11.46
N TYR A 85 15.28 -12.17 -11.22
CA TYR A 85 14.51 -13.36 -11.58
C TYR A 85 14.19 -13.40 -13.08
N GLY A 86 14.55 -12.36 -13.85
CA GLY A 86 14.28 -12.26 -15.27
C GLY A 86 12.78 -12.44 -15.57
N PRO A 87 12.42 -13.26 -16.58
CA PRO A 87 11.01 -13.49 -16.93
C PRO A 87 10.23 -14.33 -15.91
N HIS A 88 10.90 -14.96 -14.93
CA HIS A 88 10.31 -15.86 -13.94
C HIS A 88 10.01 -15.17 -12.59
N GLU A 89 9.74 -13.88 -12.64
CA GLU A 89 9.38 -13.08 -11.47
C GLU A 89 8.15 -13.66 -10.75
N MET A 90 8.32 -14.04 -9.48
CA MET A 90 7.25 -14.64 -8.68
C MET A 90 6.30 -13.58 -8.13
N VAL A 91 5.04 -13.94 -7.86
CA VAL A 91 4.09 -13.02 -7.23
C VAL A 91 4.64 -12.56 -5.87
N GLY A 92 4.74 -11.24 -5.67
CA GLY A 92 5.24 -10.65 -4.44
C GLY A 92 6.73 -10.32 -4.43
N THR A 93 7.46 -10.53 -5.53
CA THR A 93 8.86 -10.06 -5.67
C THR A 93 8.97 -8.59 -6.10
N GLU A 94 7.83 -7.93 -6.35
CA GLU A 94 7.70 -6.50 -6.60
C GLU A 94 6.37 -6.01 -6.03
N VAL A 95 6.41 -5.01 -5.14
CA VAL A 95 5.26 -4.56 -4.36
C VAL A 95 5.26 -3.05 -4.11
N ILE A 96 4.05 -2.50 -3.99
CA ILE A 96 3.81 -1.23 -3.30
C ILE A 96 3.14 -1.56 -1.98
N ALA A 97 3.69 -1.07 -0.87
CA ALA A 97 3.13 -1.34 0.46
C ALA A 97 2.92 -0.07 1.28
N PHE A 98 2.00 -0.12 2.24
CA PHE A 98 1.81 0.92 3.24
C PHE A 98 1.87 0.35 4.66
N PHE A 99 2.32 1.19 5.58
CA PHE A 99 2.57 0.81 6.96
C PHE A 99 1.56 1.49 7.88
N TYR A 100 0.79 0.69 8.61
CA TYR A 100 -0.20 1.23 9.56
C TYR A 100 0.29 1.23 11.02
N GLY A 101 1.56 0.86 11.24
CA GLY A 101 2.31 1.07 12.47
C GLY A 101 3.82 1.01 12.23
N PRO A 102 4.65 1.33 13.23
CA PRO A 102 6.10 1.29 13.10
C PRO A 102 6.62 -0.15 13.07
N GLU A 103 7.48 -0.50 12.13
CA GLU A 103 7.98 -1.87 11.95
C GLU A 103 9.41 -1.92 11.43
N TYR A 104 10.05 -3.08 11.55
CA TYR A 104 11.27 -3.40 10.81
C TYR A 104 10.90 -4.20 9.56
N LEU A 105 11.34 -3.74 8.39
CA LEU A 105 11.12 -4.43 7.13
C LEU A 105 11.91 -5.74 7.11
N ARG A 106 11.22 -6.86 6.90
CA ARG A 106 11.82 -8.19 6.91
C ARG A 106 11.42 -9.02 5.71
N GLY A 107 12.41 -9.61 5.06
CA GLY A 107 12.23 -10.63 4.04
C GLY A 107 12.05 -12.02 4.64
N GLU A 108 11.53 -12.94 3.84
CA GLU A 108 11.28 -14.33 4.25
C GLU A 108 12.59 -15.10 4.56
N TRP A 109 13.68 -14.83 3.83
CA TRP A 109 14.93 -15.60 3.95
C TRP A 109 16.19 -14.80 4.31
N ARG A 110 16.25 -13.47 4.08
CA ARG A 110 17.49 -12.66 4.30
C ARG A 110 17.50 -11.86 5.60
N GLY A 111 16.44 -11.93 6.40
CA GLY A 111 16.31 -11.09 7.59
C GLY A 111 15.85 -9.68 7.22
N TYR A 112 16.64 -8.65 7.54
CA TYR A 112 16.25 -7.27 7.28
C TYR A 112 16.40 -6.90 5.80
N GLU A 113 15.37 -6.24 5.27
CA GLU A 113 15.33 -5.76 3.90
C GLU A 113 15.27 -4.24 3.85
N ARG A 114 15.55 -3.65 2.69
CA ARG A 114 15.39 -2.21 2.46
C ARG A 114 14.48 -1.95 1.27
N ALA A 115 13.56 -1.01 1.44
CA ALA A 115 12.61 -0.57 0.41
C ALA A 115 12.65 0.95 0.23
N ASN A 116 12.31 1.42 -0.96
CA ASN A 116 12.26 2.85 -1.27
C ASN A 116 11.00 3.45 -0.67
N VAL A 117 11.14 4.32 0.33
CA VAL A 117 9.99 5.08 0.85
C VAL A 117 9.76 6.27 -0.09
N PHE A 118 8.59 6.31 -0.75
CA PHE A 118 8.32 7.30 -1.80
C PHE A 118 7.07 8.13 -1.56
N ALA A 119 6.20 7.75 -0.62
CA ALA A 119 5.07 8.58 -0.25
C ALA A 119 4.75 8.48 1.25
N GLN A 120 4.02 9.47 1.75
CA GLN A 120 3.58 9.55 3.15
C GLN A 120 2.07 9.79 3.22
N ILE A 121 1.37 8.89 3.91
CA ILE A 121 -0.03 9.09 4.30
C ILE A 121 -0.05 10.08 5.48
N PRO A 122 -0.81 11.19 5.37
CA PRO A 122 -0.85 12.20 6.40
C PRO A 122 -1.57 11.68 7.65
N GLN A 123 -1.20 12.22 8.80
CA GLN A 123 -1.72 11.81 10.10
C GLN A 123 -3.25 11.82 10.19
N ALA A 124 -3.90 12.77 9.50
CA ALA A 124 -5.37 12.86 9.42
C ALA A 124 -6.06 11.61 8.82
N LYS A 125 -5.31 10.69 8.21
CA LYS A 125 -5.80 9.43 7.64
C LYS A 125 -5.40 8.20 8.44
N TRP A 126 -4.67 8.35 9.55
CA TRP A 126 -4.10 7.22 10.28
C TRP A 126 -5.12 6.30 10.94
N GLU A 127 -6.25 6.83 11.41
CA GLU A 127 -7.34 6.00 11.96
C GLU A 127 -7.94 5.09 10.89
N LEU A 128 -8.29 5.66 9.73
CA LEU A 128 -8.80 4.90 8.59
C LEU A 128 -7.77 3.88 8.08
N MET A 129 -6.49 4.26 8.06
CA MET A 129 -5.42 3.37 7.64
C MET A 129 -5.28 2.17 8.58
N GLU A 130 -5.39 2.37 9.89
CA GLU A 130 -5.35 1.31 10.89
C GLU A 130 -6.60 0.40 10.81
N GLU A 131 -7.77 0.98 10.58
CA GLU A 131 -9.01 0.22 10.31
C GLU A 131 -8.83 -0.70 9.09
N ILE A 132 -8.31 -0.17 7.99
CA ILE A 132 -8.08 -0.92 6.75
C ILE A 132 -7.02 -2.01 6.96
N GLY A 133 -5.86 -1.68 7.56
CA GLY A 133 -4.79 -2.64 7.81
C GLY A 133 -5.25 -3.80 8.70
N THR A 134 -5.94 -3.47 9.79
CA THR A 134 -6.52 -4.46 10.72
C THR A 134 -7.59 -5.31 10.04
N ARG A 135 -8.43 -4.71 9.18
CA ARG A 135 -9.42 -5.44 8.39
C ARG A 135 -8.76 -6.44 7.46
N ILE A 136 -7.74 -6.03 6.70
CA ILE A 136 -7.02 -6.93 5.78
C ILE A 136 -6.36 -8.07 6.56
N TRP A 137 -5.80 -7.77 7.74
CA TRP A 137 -5.23 -8.79 8.62
C TRP A 137 -6.26 -9.82 9.09
N ARG A 138 -7.42 -9.37 9.61
CA ARG A 138 -8.41 -10.25 10.25
C ARG A 138 -9.38 -10.92 9.28
N GLU A 139 -9.67 -10.26 8.15
CA GLU A 139 -10.72 -10.66 7.21
C GLU A 139 -10.16 -11.07 5.83
N GLY A 140 -8.83 -11.10 5.68
CA GLY A 140 -8.16 -11.51 4.45
C GLY A 140 -8.08 -10.41 3.39
N SER A 141 -7.54 -10.77 2.22
CA SER A 141 -7.26 -9.82 1.13
C SER A 141 -8.52 -9.21 0.53
N GLU A 142 -8.34 -8.05 -0.11
CA GLU A 142 -9.35 -7.40 -0.94
C GLU A 142 -8.69 -6.71 -2.14
N GLU A 143 -9.49 -6.22 -3.08
CA GLU A 143 -8.96 -5.46 -4.19
C GLU A 143 -8.59 -4.03 -3.76
N MET A 144 -7.39 -3.60 -4.14
CA MET A 144 -6.88 -2.24 -3.97
C MET A 144 -6.46 -1.67 -5.33
N GLU A 145 -6.75 -0.38 -5.54
CA GLU A 145 -6.23 0.39 -6.67
C GLU A 145 -5.38 1.56 -6.15
N VAL A 146 -4.18 1.70 -6.69
CA VAL A 146 -3.29 2.85 -6.51
C VAL A 146 -3.34 3.71 -7.76
N ARG A 147 -3.61 5.01 -7.62
CA ARG A 147 -3.72 5.94 -8.75
C ARG A 147 -3.16 7.31 -8.41
N LEU A 148 -2.55 7.99 -9.39
CA LEU A 148 -2.16 9.39 -9.27
C LEU A 148 -3.40 10.29 -9.20
N ILE A 149 -3.46 11.18 -8.21
CA ILE A 149 -4.54 12.15 -8.06
C ILE A 149 -4.33 13.28 -9.06
N ARG A 150 -5.22 13.39 -10.04
CA ARG A 150 -5.28 14.51 -10.97
C ARG A 150 -6.21 15.61 -10.43
N PRO A 151 -6.04 16.88 -10.85
CA PRO A 151 -7.00 17.95 -10.54
C PRO A 151 -8.42 17.53 -10.93
N GLY A 152 -9.39 17.66 -10.00
CA GLY A 152 -10.79 17.27 -10.20
C GLY A 152 -11.18 15.88 -9.68
N TRP A 153 -10.25 15.11 -9.12
CA TRP A 153 -10.56 13.82 -8.49
C TRP A 153 -11.47 13.97 -7.26
N ARG A 154 -12.56 13.20 -7.22
CA ARG A 154 -13.40 13.00 -6.03
C ARG A 154 -13.11 11.62 -5.45
N THR A 155 -12.92 11.52 -4.13
CA THR A 155 -12.79 10.23 -3.44
C THR A 155 -13.97 9.33 -3.78
N ALA A 156 -13.71 8.04 -4.04
CA ALA A 156 -14.75 7.08 -4.35
C ALA A 156 -15.89 7.15 -3.31
N PRO A 157 -17.16 7.01 -3.74
CA PRO A 157 -18.29 7.03 -2.81
C PRO A 157 -18.10 5.94 -1.75
N LYS A 158 -18.39 6.28 -0.48
CA LYS A 158 -18.37 5.30 0.63
C LYS A 158 -19.21 4.08 0.21
N PRO A 159 -18.74 2.84 0.46
CA PRO A 159 -19.57 1.68 0.21
C PRO A 159 -20.88 1.80 1.00
N PRO A 160 -21.98 1.24 0.50
CA PRO A 160 -23.25 1.26 1.22
C PRO A 160 -23.06 0.58 2.58
N ARG A 161 -23.40 1.30 3.66
CA ARG A 161 -23.45 0.71 5.01
C ARG A 161 -24.35 -0.53 4.94
N LYS A 162 -23.81 -1.71 5.24
CA LYS A 162 -24.64 -2.92 5.44
C LYS A 162 -25.69 -2.56 6.51
N LYS A 163 -26.97 -2.57 6.14
CA LYS A 163 -28.06 -2.41 7.12
C LYS A 163 -27.90 -3.52 8.16
N ALA A 164 -27.78 -3.15 9.43
CA ALA A 164 -27.77 -4.11 10.53
C ALA A 164 -28.99 -5.03 10.37
N SER A 165 -28.73 -6.33 10.17
CA SER A 165 -29.78 -7.33 10.18
C SER A 165 -30.37 -7.33 11.60
N ARG A 166 -31.59 -6.82 11.74
CA ARG A 166 -32.40 -7.04 12.95
C ARG A 166 -32.69 -8.53 13.03
N VAL A 167 -31.83 -9.27 13.73
CA VAL A 167 -32.15 -10.60 14.22
C VAL A 167 -33.26 -10.41 15.26
N ARG A 168 -34.52 -10.58 14.84
CA ARG A 168 -35.64 -10.74 15.77
C ARG A 168 -35.44 -12.10 16.44
N LYS A 169 -34.97 -12.11 17.69
CA LYS A 169 -35.19 -13.22 18.61
C LYS A 169 -36.70 -13.38 18.76
N LYS A 170 -37.29 -14.39 18.10
CA LYS A 170 -38.55 -15.00 18.55
C LYS A 170 -38.14 -16.07 19.55
N ILE A 171 -38.37 -15.80 20.83
CA ILE A 171 -38.38 -16.82 21.87
C ILE A 171 -39.83 -17.29 21.93
N GLY A 172 -40.04 -18.54 21.55
CA GLY A 172 -41.22 -19.33 21.90
C GLY A 172 -40.78 -20.41 22.87
#